data_AF-X0YRE0-F1
#
_entry.id   AF-X0YRE0-F1
#
_cell.length_a   1.000
_cell.length_b   1.000
_cell.length_c   1.000
_cell.angle_alpha   90.00
_cell.angle_beta   90.00
_cell.angle_gamma   90.00
#
_symmetry.space_group_name_H-M   'P 1'
#
loop_
_entity.id
_entity.type
_entity.pdbx_description
1 polymer ?
#
loop_
_entity_poly.entity_id
_entity_poly.type
_entity_poly.pdbx_seq_one_letter_code
_entity_poly.pdbx_strand_id
1 'polypeptide(L)'
;LRSGAVAWALGFLVITILIGWIHQLVGYFGLSNVAEKRMKAEPIAPKTQAYQAPSPPTPPTPPAQEPQQVYDISFCPMCGSKVSIGATFCKECGVKLVN
;
A
#
# COMPACT_ATOMS: atom_id res chain seq x y z
N LEU A 1 -12.92 58.26 -10.61
CA LEU A 1 -12.09 57.50 -9.65
C LEU A 1 -12.78 56.25 -9.06
N ARG A 2 -14.01 56.33 -8.55
CA ARG A 2 -14.71 55.18 -7.91
C ARG A 2 -14.90 53.96 -8.83
N SER A 3 -15.24 54.16 -10.10
CA SER A 3 -15.46 53.07 -11.07
C SER A 3 -14.17 52.29 -11.39
N GLY A 4 -13.01 52.98 -11.38
CA GLY A 4 -11.72 52.35 -11.60
C GLY A 4 -11.33 51.43 -10.44
N ALA A 5 -11.46 51.91 -9.20
CA ALA A 5 -11.15 51.10 -8.01
C ALA A 5 -12.02 49.84 -7.91
N VAL A 6 -13.31 49.94 -8.28
CA VAL A 6 -14.23 48.79 -8.30
C VAL A 6 -13.85 47.79 -9.40
N ALA A 7 -13.46 48.25 -10.59
CA ALA A 7 -13.03 47.36 -11.67
C ALA A 7 -11.76 46.57 -11.31
N TRP A 8 -10.79 47.22 -10.65
CA TRP A 8 -9.59 46.55 -10.14
C TRP A 8 -9.92 45.55 -9.03
N ALA A 9 -10.76 45.92 -8.07
CA ALA A 9 -11.16 45.02 -6.98
C ALA A 9 -11.92 43.78 -7.50
N LEU A 10 -12.84 43.96 -8.45
CA LEU A 10 -13.56 42.85 -9.09
C LEU A 10 -12.62 41.97 -9.92
N GLY A 11 -11.66 42.56 -10.63
CA GLY A 11 -10.64 41.81 -11.37
C GLY A 11 -9.83 40.89 -10.47
N PHE A 12 -9.27 41.42 -9.37
CA PHE A 12 -8.51 40.61 -8.40
C PHE A 12 -9.35 39.52 -7.74
N LEU A 13 -10.61 39.81 -7.44
CA LEU A 13 -11.53 38.82 -6.86
C LEU A 13 -11.81 37.68 -7.85
N VAL A 14 -12.05 37.98 -9.12
CA VAL A 14 -12.28 36.95 -10.15
C VAL A 14 -11.00 36.13 -10.41
N ILE A 15 -9.84 36.78 -10.47
CA ILE A 15 -8.55 36.11 -10.71
C ILE A 15 -8.23 35.12 -9.60
N THR A 16 -8.41 35.49 -8.33
CA THR A 16 -8.15 34.59 -7.19
C THR A 16 -9.10 33.40 -7.15
N ILE A 17 -10.39 33.61 -7.51
CA ILE A 17 -11.36 32.52 -7.67
C ILE A 17 -10.95 31.58 -8.80
N LEU A 18 -10.54 32.10 -9.96
CA LEU A 18 -10.09 31.27 -11.08
C LEU A 18 -8.85 30.45 -10.74
N ILE A 19 -7.84 31.05 -10.10
CA ILE A 19 -6.62 30.35 -9.67
C ILE A 19 -6.96 29.26 -8.65
N GLY A 20 -7.81 29.57 -7.66
CA GLY A 20 -8.28 28.59 -6.69
C GLY A 20 -9.00 27.41 -7.35
N TRP A 21 -9.86 27.69 -8.34
CA TRP A 21 -10.59 26.65 -9.07
C TRP A 21 -9.67 25.77 -9.91
N ILE A 22 -8.64 26.33 -10.54
CA ILE A 22 -7.62 25.58 -11.28
C ILE A 22 -6.84 24.64 -10.33
N HIS A 23 -6.41 25.13 -9.15
CA HIS A 23 -5.73 24.30 -8.15
C HIS A 23 -6.63 23.18 -7.61
N GLN A 24 -7.91 23.48 -7.37
CA GLN A 24 -8.90 22.49 -6.94
C GLN A 24 -9.10 21.41 -8.01
N LEU A 25 -9.15 21.79 -9.29
CA LEU A 25 -9.26 20.85 -10.42
C LEU A 25 -8.03 19.96 -10.55
N VAL A 26 -6.81 20.49 -10.39
CA VAL A 26 -5.58 19.68 -10.40
C VAL A 26 -5.55 18.68 -9.24
N GLY A 27 -5.95 19.11 -8.04
CA GLY A 27 -6.10 18.23 -6.88
C GLY A 27 -7.18 17.16 -7.07
N TYR A 28 -8.33 17.54 -7.64
CA TYR A 28 -9.43 16.64 -7.96
C TYR A 28 -9.05 15.63 -9.05
N PHE A 29 -8.31 16.06 -10.08
CA PHE A 29 -7.86 15.19 -11.17
C PHE A 29 -6.85 14.14 -10.70
N GLY A 30 -6.08 14.43 -9.65
CA GLY A 30 -5.19 13.48 -8.98
C GLY A 30 -5.93 12.26 -8.42
N LEU A 31 -7.18 12.43 -7.95
CA LEU A 31 -7.99 11.33 -7.42
C LEU A 31 -8.56 10.43 -8.52
N SER A 32 -8.93 11.00 -9.67
CA SER A 32 -9.36 10.23 -10.85
C SER A 32 -8.27 9.31 -11.40
N ASN A 33 -6.99 9.69 -11.28
CA ASN A 33 -5.87 8.86 -11.73
C ASN A 33 -5.55 7.70 -10.75
N VAL A 34 -5.93 7.81 -9.47
CA VAL A 34 -5.79 6.75 -8.47
C VAL A 34 -6.91 5.71 -8.61
N ALA A 35 -8.11 6.12 -9.02
CA ALA A 35 -9.22 5.20 -9.27
C ALA A 35 -8.88 4.18 -10.38
N GLU A 36 -8.24 4.61 -11.47
CA GLU A 36 -7.83 3.71 -12.56
C GLU A 36 -6.79 2.67 -12.09
N LYS A 37 -5.82 3.07 -11.24
CA LYS A 37 -4.82 2.14 -10.67
C LYS A 37 -5.43 1.17 -9.65
N ARG A 38 -6.47 1.59 -8.93
CA ARG A 38 -7.22 0.76 -7.97
C ARG A 38 -8.15 -0.25 -8.66
N MET A 39 -8.54 -0.03 -9.92
CA MET A 39 -9.31 -1.01 -10.71
C MET A 39 -8.43 -2.09 -11.37
N LYS A 40 -7.13 -1.84 -11.56
CA LYS A 40 -6.14 -2.87 -11.93
C LYS A 40 -5.55 -3.60 -10.71
N ALA A 41 -5.65 -2.99 -9.52
CA ALA A 41 -5.45 -3.72 -8.28
C ALA A 41 -6.66 -4.63 -8.05
N GLU A 42 -6.52 -5.83 -8.62
CA GLU A 42 -7.29 -7.05 -8.35
C GLU A 42 -8.13 -6.95 -7.07
N PRO A 43 -9.47 -7.13 -7.14
CA PRO A 43 -10.23 -7.37 -5.93
C PRO A 43 -9.53 -8.54 -5.24
N ILE A 44 -9.18 -8.35 -3.97
CA ILE A 44 -8.74 -9.45 -3.11
C ILE A 44 -9.98 -10.31 -2.90
N ALA A 45 -10.40 -11.01 -3.95
CA ALA A 45 -10.97 -12.31 -3.82
C ALA A 45 -10.03 -13.03 -2.85
N PRO A 46 -10.55 -13.63 -1.76
CA PRO A 46 -9.78 -14.61 -1.04
C PRO A 46 -9.22 -15.51 -2.13
N LYS A 47 -7.89 -15.60 -2.24
CA LYS A 47 -7.30 -16.52 -3.19
C LYS A 47 -7.74 -17.91 -2.74
N THR A 48 -8.88 -18.35 -3.24
CA THR A 48 -9.12 -19.73 -3.57
C THR A 48 -8.11 -20.00 -4.68
N GLN A 49 -6.84 -20.11 -4.28
CA GLN A 49 -5.91 -20.97 -4.98
C GLN A 49 -6.68 -22.26 -5.09
N ALA A 50 -7.03 -22.64 -6.32
CA ALA A 50 -7.53 -23.96 -6.60
C ALA A 50 -6.66 -24.91 -5.76
N TYR A 51 -7.30 -25.66 -4.87
CA TYR A 51 -6.63 -26.75 -4.18
C TYR A 51 -6.07 -27.62 -5.29
N GLN A 52 -4.77 -27.46 -5.59
CA GLN A 52 -4.01 -28.49 -6.23
C GLN A 52 -3.96 -29.58 -5.18
N ALA A 53 -4.79 -30.61 -5.37
CA ALA A 53 -4.65 -31.83 -4.61
C ALA A 53 -3.17 -32.23 -4.69
N PRO A 54 -2.44 -32.25 -3.57
CA PRO A 54 -1.05 -32.69 -3.60
C PRO A 54 -1.05 -34.14 -4.10
N SER A 55 -0.33 -34.40 -5.18
CA SER A 55 -0.06 -35.76 -5.63
C SER A 55 0.56 -36.55 -4.46
N PRO A 56 0.19 -37.83 -4.26
CA PRO A 56 0.67 -38.62 -3.13
C PRO A 56 2.21 -38.63 -3.08
N PRO A 57 2.82 -38.42 -1.89
CA PRO A 57 4.26 -38.30 -1.78
C PRO A 57 4.94 -39.66 -2.03
N THR A 58 5.80 -39.68 -3.04
CA THR A 58 6.72 -40.79 -3.33
C THR A 58 7.84 -40.82 -2.25
N PRO A 59 8.27 -42.01 -1.78
CA PRO A 59 9.32 -42.18 -0.75
C PRO A 59 10.71 -41.63 -1.16
N PRO A 60 11.63 -41.37 -0.19
CA PRO A 60 12.68 -40.36 -0.29
C PRO A 60 14.03 -40.88 -0.83
N THR A 61 14.72 -40.02 -1.59
CA THR A 61 16.16 -40.09 -1.87
C THR A 61 16.84 -38.80 -1.35
N PRO A 62 17.64 -38.83 -0.27
CA PRO A 62 18.45 -37.70 0.25
C PRO A 62 19.80 -37.54 -0.50
N PRO A 63 20.55 -36.40 -0.47
CA PRO A 63 20.60 -35.37 0.59
C PRO A 63 20.86 -33.89 0.13
N ALA A 64 19.99 -32.96 0.53
CA ALA A 64 20.35 -31.56 0.83
C ALA A 64 19.19 -30.94 1.62
N GLN A 65 19.37 -30.81 2.93
CA GLN A 65 18.31 -30.45 3.87
C GLN A 65 18.04 -28.95 3.82
N GLU A 66 16.93 -28.54 3.21
CA GLU A 66 16.37 -27.19 3.36
C GLU A 66 15.46 -27.17 4.61
N PRO A 67 15.72 -26.33 5.63
CA PRO A 67 15.01 -26.39 6.91
C PRO A 67 13.51 -26.12 6.75
N GLN A 68 12.72 -27.17 6.98
CA GLN A 68 11.28 -27.11 7.12
C GLN A 68 10.95 -26.33 8.40
N GLN A 69 10.69 -25.03 8.28
CA GLN A 69 10.26 -24.23 9.43
C GLN A 69 8.75 -24.27 9.53
N VAL A 70 8.31 -25.10 10.49
CA VAL A 70 7.00 -25.06 11.13
C VAL A 70 6.63 -23.59 11.38
N TYR A 71 5.49 -23.17 10.83
CA TYR A 71 5.02 -21.79 10.80
C TYR A 71 4.43 -21.37 12.14
N ASP A 72 5.25 -21.39 13.19
CA ASP A 72 4.94 -20.66 14.40
C ASP A 72 5.15 -19.15 14.09
N ILE A 73 4.06 -18.39 14.08
CA ILE A 73 4.06 -16.96 13.75
C ILE A 73 4.00 -16.16 15.06
N SER A 74 5.00 -15.32 15.31
CA SER A 74 5.03 -14.34 16.41
C SER A 74 4.82 -12.92 15.89
N PHE A 75 4.60 -11.97 16.80
CA PHE A 75 4.48 -10.55 16.47
C PHE A 75 5.68 -9.78 17.01
N CYS A 76 6.19 -8.86 16.19
CA CYS A 76 7.28 -7.97 16.59
C CYS A 76 6.80 -7.01 17.70
N PRO A 77 7.47 -6.93 18.86
CA PRO A 77 7.04 -6.05 19.96
C PRO A 77 7.23 -4.55 19.66
N MET A 78 8.06 -4.20 18.66
CA MET A 78 8.33 -2.79 18.32
C MET A 78 7.33 -2.21 17.31
N CYS A 79 6.83 -3.02 16.36
CA CYS A 79 5.98 -2.52 15.28
C CYS A 79 4.72 -3.35 15.03
N GLY A 80 4.54 -4.47 15.73
CA GLY A 80 3.35 -5.33 15.61
C GLY A 80 3.29 -6.15 14.32
N SER A 81 4.34 -6.15 13.50
CA SER A 81 4.36 -6.96 12.26
C SER A 81 4.54 -8.44 12.56
N LYS A 82 3.98 -9.29 11.70
CA LYS A 82 4.13 -10.75 11.78
C LYS A 82 5.57 -11.17 11.46
N VAL A 83 6.15 -11.99 12.31
CA VAL A 83 7.52 -12.50 12.18
C VAL A 83 7.50 -14.01 12.41
N SER A 84 8.31 -14.76 11.68
CA SER A 84 8.47 -16.21 11.91
C SER A 84 9.21 -16.44 13.23
N ILE A 85 8.73 -17.37 14.05
CA ILE A 85 9.40 -17.79 15.29
C ILE A 85 10.74 -18.42 14.91
N GLY A 86 11.83 -17.75 15.33
CA GLY A 86 13.20 -18.06 14.92
C GLY A 86 13.86 -17.01 14.02
N ALA A 87 13.16 -15.98 13.55
CA ALA A 87 13.79 -14.88 12.81
C ALA A 87 14.61 -13.97 13.73
N THR A 88 15.87 -13.72 13.35
CA THR A 88 16.81 -12.91 14.15
C THR A 88 16.54 -11.40 14.07
N PHE A 89 15.90 -10.95 12.99
CA PHE A 89 15.60 -9.54 12.73
C PHE A 89 14.23 -9.39 12.07
N CYS A 90 13.53 -8.30 12.38
CA CYS A 90 12.25 -7.98 11.79
C CYS A 90 12.48 -7.40 10.40
N LYS A 91 11.89 -7.99 9.36
CA LYS A 91 12.00 -7.50 7.98
C LYS A 91 11.34 -6.14 7.75
N GLU A 92 10.39 -5.77 8.61
CA GLU A 92 9.61 -4.54 8.45
C GLU A 92 10.23 -3.33 9.16
N CYS A 93 10.72 -3.51 10.39
CA CYS A 93 11.27 -2.40 11.19
C CYS A 93 12.77 -2.51 11.46
N GLY A 94 13.41 -3.62 11.07
CA GLY A 94 14.84 -3.85 11.28
C GLY A 94 15.23 -4.15 12.73
N VAL A 95 14.30 -4.19 13.68
CA VAL A 95 14.64 -4.52 15.07
C VAL A 95 15.15 -5.95 15.16
N LYS A 96 16.19 -6.16 15.96
CA LYS A 96 16.66 -7.50 16.34
C LYS A 96 15.62 -8.14 17.27
N LEU A 97 15.09 -9.29 16.90
CA LEU A 97 14.21 -10.05 17.78
C LEU A 97 15.10 -10.81 18.78
N VAL A 98 14.94 -10.49 20.05
CA VAL A 98 15.47 -11.29 21.15
C VAL A 98 14.45 -12.39 21.43
N ASN A 99 14.61 -13.52 20.74
CA ASN A 99 14.03 -14.79 21.19
C ASN A 99 14.77 -15.29 22.43
#